data_AF-A0A9Q0YR82-F1
#
_entry.id   AF-A0A9Q0YR82-F1
#
_cell.length_a   1.000
_cell.length_b   1.000
_cell.length_c   1.000
_cell.angle_alpha   90.00
_cell.angle_beta   90.00
_cell.angle_gamma   90.00
#
_symmetry.space_group_name_H-M   'P 1'
#
loop_
_entity.id
_entity.type
_entity.pdbx_description
1 polymer ?
#
loop_
_entity_poly.entity_id
_entity_poly.type
_entity_poly.pdbx_seq_one_letter_code
_entity_poly.pdbx_strand_id
1 'polypeptide(L)'
;MQAKLRIPVHWGTSLEPSPSQQSTEEVQTVQTSFPRDENLAAKTSSESVAENQSVSTLDCFDTNEQGDTGKETWNAIRAHENSVDFASLCPPYDFGDIFSLLGRLTVGEKYKVVQNIYKPASDFVFPKQKEGAVNRCFRYEWLQRHCWLVYSKSLNGGFCVPCVMFAKGHRQKGTLVKGPLTKFKKAVGEFEAHGKSQYHLDSMQDMASFMSIAEQKQKNVAVQLNNVRSQRIAENRSKLRGILDTVILCGKQNIAFRGNLEDKHGNDDDTDGSEDNETETDGNPGNFQVLLDFRISAGDKILEKHFQTCPRNASYRSKTIQNQLIELCGDFLRGNIIEEVKNAKFFSVLIS
;
A
#
# COMPACT_ATOMS: atom_id res chain seq x y z
N MET A 1 -27.32 -50.57 -36.68
CA MET A 1 -28.06 -49.55 -37.45
C MET A 1 -27.36 -48.21 -37.25
N GLN A 2 -26.91 -47.61 -38.35
CA GLN A 2 -26.16 -46.35 -38.39
C GLN A 2 -27.13 -45.16 -38.24
N ALA A 3 -26.69 -44.09 -37.57
CA ALA A 3 -27.22 -42.75 -37.80
C ALA A 3 -26.04 -41.78 -37.90
N LYS A 4 -25.69 -41.44 -39.14
CA LYS A 4 -24.76 -40.37 -39.53
C LYS A 4 -25.51 -39.04 -39.41
N LEU A 5 -24.93 -38.06 -38.71
CA LEU A 5 -25.26 -36.65 -38.86
C LEU A 5 -24.03 -35.95 -39.46
N ARG A 6 -24.21 -35.36 -40.64
CA ARG A 6 -23.20 -34.72 -41.47
C ARG A 6 -23.79 -33.43 -42.02
N ILE A 7 -23.28 -32.25 -41.65
CA ILE A 7 -23.32 -31.01 -42.46
C ILE A 7 -22.12 -30.10 -42.03
N PRO A 8 -21.67 -29.09 -42.81
CA PRO A 8 -20.46 -29.16 -43.62
C PRO A 8 -19.40 -28.07 -43.30
N VAL A 9 -18.19 -28.27 -43.81
CA VAL A 9 -17.05 -27.35 -43.75
C VAL A 9 -16.98 -26.58 -45.07
N HIS A 10 -16.98 -25.25 -45.04
CA HIS A 10 -16.63 -24.43 -46.20
C HIS A 10 -15.30 -23.71 -45.94
N TRP A 11 -14.30 -24.06 -46.76
CA TRP A 11 -13.07 -23.30 -46.97
C TRP A 11 -13.28 -22.32 -48.12
N GLY A 12 -12.78 -21.10 -47.96
CA GLY A 12 -12.70 -20.08 -49.01
C GLY A 12 -11.43 -19.26 -48.84
N THR A 13 -10.44 -19.55 -49.66
CA THR A 13 -9.17 -18.84 -49.86
C THR A 13 -9.35 -17.64 -50.81
N SER A 14 -8.66 -16.53 -50.57
CA SER A 14 -7.96 -15.72 -51.60
C SER A 14 -7.11 -14.60 -50.98
N LEU A 15 -5.79 -14.68 -51.27
CA LEU A 15 -4.81 -13.58 -51.30
C LEU A 15 -5.12 -12.70 -52.55
N GLU A 16 -4.88 -11.39 -52.66
CA GLU A 16 -3.66 -10.55 -52.62
C GLU A 16 -4.09 -9.04 -52.74
N PRO A 17 -3.24 -8.05 -53.11
CA PRO A 17 -2.18 -7.39 -52.33
C PRO A 17 -2.37 -5.84 -52.21
N SER A 18 -1.46 -5.18 -51.49
CA SER A 18 -1.35 -3.73 -51.21
C SER A 18 -1.31 -2.79 -52.44
N PRO A 19 -1.46 -1.47 -52.23
CA PRO A 19 -0.26 -0.62 -52.30
C PRO A 19 -0.18 0.55 -51.29
N SER A 20 1.07 1.01 -51.18
CA SER A 20 1.71 2.13 -50.47
C SER A 20 1.00 3.49 -50.37
N GLN A 21 1.33 4.30 -49.35
CA GLN A 21 1.97 5.63 -49.52
C GLN A 21 2.51 6.23 -48.21
N GLN A 22 3.56 7.06 -48.37
CA GLN A 22 4.37 7.77 -47.37
C GLN A 22 3.74 9.08 -46.88
N SER A 23 4.08 9.53 -45.66
CA SER A 23 4.36 10.95 -45.28
C SER A 23 4.67 11.00 -43.77
N THR A 24 5.93 11.19 -43.36
CA THR A 24 6.49 12.45 -42.81
C THR A 24 5.68 13.07 -41.67
N GLU A 25 6.25 13.11 -40.46
CA GLU A 25 6.49 14.36 -39.73
C GLU A 25 7.33 14.10 -38.47
N GLU A 26 8.45 14.83 -38.39
CA GLU A 26 9.28 14.99 -37.21
C GLU A 26 8.55 15.83 -36.16
N VAL A 27 8.56 15.40 -34.90
CA VAL A 27 8.38 16.30 -33.76
C VAL A 27 9.51 16.07 -32.78
N GLN A 28 10.47 16.98 -32.82
CA GLN A 28 11.49 17.15 -31.79
C GLN A 28 10.81 17.48 -30.46
N THR A 29 11.09 16.71 -29.43
CA THR A 29 10.87 17.15 -28.04
C THR A 29 12.19 17.11 -27.29
N VAL A 30 12.66 18.30 -26.98
CA VAL A 30 13.77 18.60 -26.08
C VAL A 30 13.41 18.09 -24.69
N GLN A 31 14.19 17.17 -24.15
CA GLN A 31 14.23 16.91 -22.71
C GLN A 31 15.64 17.10 -22.18
N THR A 32 15.74 18.12 -21.34
CA THR A 32 16.89 18.54 -20.55
C THR A 32 17.32 17.44 -19.59
N SER A 33 18.57 17.03 -19.70
CA SER A 33 19.29 16.16 -18.79
C SER A 33 19.52 16.82 -17.42
N PHE A 34 19.11 16.16 -16.34
CA PHE A 34 19.67 16.35 -15.01
C PHE A 34 20.47 15.08 -14.61
N PRO A 35 21.64 15.22 -13.99
CA PRO A 35 22.58 14.11 -13.78
C PRO A 35 22.14 13.14 -12.68
N ARG A 36 22.44 11.85 -12.92
CA ARG A 36 22.37 10.74 -11.96
C ARG A 36 23.65 10.76 -11.11
N ASP A 37 23.50 10.76 -9.80
CA ASP A 37 24.55 10.34 -8.88
C ASP A 37 24.36 8.84 -8.55
N GLU A 38 25.29 8.04 -9.06
CA GLU A 38 25.61 6.71 -8.56
C GLU A 38 26.63 6.84 -7.43
N ASN A 39 26.27 6.39 -6.22
CA ASN A 39 27.13 5.52 -5.42
C ASN A 39 26.43 5.13 -4.10
N LEU A 40 26.00 3.87 -4.04
CA LEU A 40 25.57 3.18 -2.84
C LEU A 40 26.62 2.10 -2.56
N ALA A 41 27.39 2.25 -1.48
CA ALA A 41 28.28 1.21 -0.98
C ALA A 41 28.05 1.01 0.53
N ALA A 42 27.47 -0.15 0.83
CA ALA A 42 27.65 -1.03 1.97
C ALA A 42 28.11 -0.45 3.32
N LYS A 43 27.33 -0.77 4.38
CA LYS A 43 27.88 -1.47 5.55
C LYS A 43 26.79 -2.17 6.37
N THR A 44 27.01 -3.47 6.52
CA THR A 44 26.34 -4.45 7.37
C THR A 44 27.02 -4.50 8.75
N SER A 45 26.21 -4.62 9.82
CA SER A 45 26.54 -5.26 11.11
C SER A 45 25.23 -5.30 11.93
N SER A 46 24.54 -6.43 12.10
CA SER A 46 24.79 -7.54 13.04
C SER A 46 24.73 -7.16 14.52
N GLU A 47 24.09 -8.04 15.31
CA GLU A 47 23.85 -8.05 16.78
C GLU A 47 22.48 -7.46 17.20
N SER A 48 21.41 -8.23 17.47
CA SER A 48 21.13 -9.36 18.38
C SER A 48 20.79 -8.95 19.83
N VAL A 49 19.75 -9.63 20.35
CA VAL A 49 19.43 -9.94 21.76
C VAL A 49 18.28 -9.18 22.46
N ALA A 50 17.21 -9.97 22.64
CA ALA A 50 16.33 -10.20 23.79
C ALA A 50 15.31 -9.16 24.29
N GLU A 51 14.06 -9.63 24.25
CA GLU A 51 12.99 -9.34 25.20
C GLU A 51 13.44 -9.58 26.65
N ASN A 52 13.02 -8.70 27.57
CA ASN A 52 12.48 -9.14 28.86
C ASN A 52 11.61 -8.04 29.49
N GLN A 53 10.40 -8.45 29.88
CA GLN A 53 9.48 -7.72 30.74
C GLN A 53 9.92 -7.86 32.20
N SER A 54 9.84 -6.79 32.98
CA SER A 54 9.37 -6.85 34.38
C SER A 54 9.01 -5.46 34.91
N VAL A 55 7.94 -5.44 35.69
CA VAL A 55 7.29 -4.31 36.36
C VAL A 55 7.71 -4.32 37.83
N SER A 56 8.03 -3.15 38.41
CA SER A 56 7.97 -2.76 39.85
C SER A 56 9.01 -1.66 40.07
N THR A 57 8.87 -0.58 40.83
CA THR A 57 7.90 -0.14 41.85
C THR A 57 8.23 1.34 42.12
N LEU A 58 7.28 2.03 42.75
CA LEU A 58 7.39 3.38 43.30
C LEU A 58 8.71 3.69 44.00
N ASP A 59 9.18 4.93 43.88
CA ASP A 59 9.47 5.74 45.07
C ASP A 59 9.45 7.24 44.77
N CYS A 60 8.81 7.95 45.69
CA CYS A 60 8.57 9.39 45.71
C CYS A 60 9.84 10.17 46.07
N PHE A 61 9.98 11.38 45.55
CA PHE A 61 10.60 12.49 46.29
C PHE A 61 9.92 13.81 45.91
N ASP A 62 9.21 14.38 46.89
CA ASP A 62 8.78 15.77 46.91
C ASP A 62 10.00 16.69 47.06
N THR A 63 9.96 17.87 46.42
CA THR A 63 10.03 19.15 47.14
C THR A 63 9.82 20.36 46.22
N ASN A 64 8.76 21.07 46.57
CA ASN A 64 8.64 22.53 46.75
C ASN A 64 8.75 23.54 45.59
N GLU A 65 7.59 24.15 45.36
CA GLU A 65 7.25 25.55 45.04
C GLU A 65 8.26 26.49 44.37
N GLN A 66 7.83 27.04 43.22
CA GLN A 66 7.85 28.49 42.97
C GLN A 66 6.74 28.87 41.99
N GLY A 67 6.00 29.93 42.33
CA GLY A 67 4.77 30.36 41.70
C GLY A 67 4.91 30.61 40.19
N ASP A 68 4.02 29.98 39.42
CA ASP A 68 3.85 30.25 38.00
C ASP A 68 2.44 30.76 37.78
N THR A 69 2.34 32.07 37.56
CA THR A 69 1.14 32.79 37.12
C THR A 69 0.52 32.18 35.85
N GLY A 70 1.20 31.25 35.17
CA GLY A 70 0.66 30.46 34.08
C GLY A 70 -0.45 29.48 34.50
N LYS A 71 -0.37 28.83 35.68
CA LYS A 71 -1.33 27.78 36.07
C LYS A 71 -2.76 28.30 36.28
N GLU A 72 -2.92 29.52 36.76
CA GLU A 72 -4.23 30.15 36.99
C GLU A 72 -4.92 30.51 35.66
N THR A 73 -4.17 30.95 34.65
CA THR A 73 -4.68 31.13 33.28
C THR A 73 -5.10 29.80 32.63
N TRP A 74 -4.39 28.69 32.87
CA TRP A 74 -4.71 27.39 32.28
C TRP A 74 -6.00 26.77 32.83
N ASN A 75 -6.29 26.98 34.11
CA ASN A 75 -7.52 26.48 34.72
C ASN A 75 -8.76 27.27 34.25
N ALA A 76 -8.61 28.57 33.95
CA ALA A 76 -9.67 29.38 33.35
C ALA A 76 -9.96 28.99 31.89
N ILE A 77 -8.93 28.63 31.11
CA ILE A 77 -9.07 28.12 29.74
C ILE A 77 -9.82 26.77 29.72
N ARG A 78 -9.52 25.89 30.68
CA ARG A 78 -10.14 24.56 30.80
C ARG A 78 -11.65 24.61 31.13
N ALA A 79 -12.10 25.66 31.81
CA ALA A 79 -13.52 25.86 32.11
C ALA A 79 -14.36 26.27 30.88
N HIS A 80 -13.72 26.73 29.80
CA HIS A 80 -14.37 27.14 28.55
C HIS A 80 -14.31 26.06 27.44
N GLU A 81 -13.62 24.93 27.68
CA GLU A 81 -13.30 23.87 26.70
C GLU A 81 -14.49 22.98 26.25
N ASN A 82 -15.71 23.22 26.75
CA ASN A 82 -16.88 22.38 26.49
C ASN A 82 -17.97 23.02 25.59
N SER A 83 -17.77 24.17 24.94
CA SER A 83 -18.84 24.81 24.14
C SER A 83 -18.60 25.03 22.65
N VAL A 84 -17.39 24.80 22.11
CA VAL A 84 -17.09 25.11 20.70
C VAL A 84 -17.17 23.84 19.84
N ASP A 85 -18.19 23.78 18.98
CA ASP A 85 -18.35 22.75 17.93
C ASP A 85 -17.64 23.21 16.65
N PHE A 86 -16.92 22.30 15.97
CA PHE A 86 -16.27 22.61 14.68
C PHE A 86 -17.28 23.06 13.63
N ALA A 87 -18.51 22.54 13.67
CA ALA A 87 -19.57 22.95 12.75
C ALA A 87 -19.99 24.43 12.91
N SER A 88 -19.69 25.05 14.06
CA SER A 88 -19.99 26.46 14.32
C SER A 88 -18.92 27.43 13.80
N LEU A 89 -17.74 26.92 13.42
CA LEU A 89 -16.62 27.74 12.97
C LEU A 89 -16.70 28.03 11.47
N CYS A 90 -16.56 29.30 11.12
CA CYS A 90 -16.45 29.73 9.72
C CYS A 90 -14.98 29.92 9.32
N PRO A 91 -14.56 29.50 8.12
CA PRO A 91 -13.24 29.81 7.60
C PRO A 91 -13.10 31.31 7.27
N PRO A 92 -11.87 31.86 7.25
CA PRO A 92 -10.63 31.16 7.55
C PRO A 92 -10.43 30.92 9.07
N TYR A 93 -9.91 29.75 9.42
CA TYR A 93 -9.83 29.29 10.80
C TYR A 93 -8.60 29.86 11.51
N ASP A 94 -8.79 30.54 12.64
CA ASP A 94 -7.68 30.84 13.55
C ASP A 94 -7.16 29.54 14.16
N PHE A 95 -5.86 29.28 14.00
CA PHE A 95 -5.29 28.01 14.41
C PHE A 95 -5.30 27.82 15.94
N GLY A 96 -5.31 28.90 16.72
CA GLY A 96 -5.43 28.84 18.18
C GLY A 96 -6.81 28.36 18.63
N ASP A 97 -7.86 28.75 17.93
CA ASP A 97 -9.23 28.31 18.21
C ASP A 97 -9.43 26.83 17.85
N ILE A 98 -8.77 26.39 16.78
CA ILE A 98 -8.78 24.98 16.36
C ILE A 98 -7.90 24.10 17.24
N PHE A 99 -6.84 24.64 17.84
CA PHE A 99 -5.84 23.88 18.59
C PHE A 99 -6.45 22.96 19.65
N SER A 100 -7.47 23.45 20.37
CA SER A 100 -8.20 22.69 21.41
C SER A 100 -9.13 21.60 20.84
N LEU A 101 -9.54 21.71 19.58
CA LEU A 101 -10.47 20.79 18.92
C LEU A 101 -9.76 19.68 18.15
N LEU A 102 -8.46 19.80 17.88
CA LEU A 102 -7.69 18.90 16.99
C LEU A 102 -7.83 17.41 17.31
N GLY A 103 -7.97 17.06 18.60
CA GLY A 103 -8.14 15.67 19.04
C GLY A 103 -9.49 15.06 18.65
N ARG A 104 -10.50 15.89 18.35
CA ARG A 104 -11.88 15.48 18.03
C ARG A 104 -12.21 15.56 16.54
N LEU A 105 -11.36 16.23 15.75
CA LEU A 105 -11.61 16.40 14.31
C LEU A 105 -11.47 15.09 13.54
N THR A 106 -12.43 14.83 12.67
CA THR A 106 -12.37 13.79 11.65
C THR A 106 -11.28 14.07 10.61
N VAL A 107 -10.94 13.06 9.80
CA VAL A 107 -10.00 13.19 8.69
C VAL A 107 -10.43 14.31 7.71
N GLY A 108 -11.71 14.37 7.36
CA GLY A 108 -12.24 15.39 6.45
C GLY A 108 -12.20 16.81 7.04
N GLU A 109 -12.43 16.95 8.34
CA GLU A 109 -12.35 18.26 9.01
C GLU A 109 -10.91 18.75 9.14
N LYS A 110 -9.97 17.85 9.46
CA LYS A 110 -8.53 18.18 9.44
C LYS A 110 -8.09 18.70 8.08
N TYR A 111 -8.59 18.08 7.00
CA TYR A 111 -8.33 18.56 5.63
C TYR A 111 -8.88 19.96 5.39
N LYS A 112 -10.15 20.22 5.77
CA LYS A 112 -10.77 21.56 5.67
C LYS A 112 -9.99 22.62 6.45
N VAL A 113 -9.52 22.29 7.66
CA VAL A 113 -8.69 23.18 8.47
C VAL A 113 -7.44 23.56 7.71
N VAL A 114 -6.65 22.58 7.25
CA VAL A 114 -5.39 22.81 6.55
C VAL A 114 -5.55 23.72 5.33
N GLN A 115 -6.62 23.54 4.56
CA GLN A 115 -6.89 24.36 3.38
C GLN A 115 -7.27 25.81 3.70
N ASN A 116 -7.89 26.04 4.85
CA ASN A 116 -8.52 27.32 5.17
C ASN A 116 -7.96 27.94 6.46
N ILE A 117 -6.69 27.71 6.78
CA ILE A 117 -6.05 28.37 7.93
C ILE A 117 -5.96 29.87 7.68
N TYR A 118 -6.34 30.65 8.68
CA TYR A 118 -6.16 32.10 8.69
C TYR A 118 -4.70 32.48 8.48
N LYS A 119 -4.49 33.40 7.54
CA LYS A 119 -3.19 34.03 7.28
C LYS A 119 -3.38 35.54 7.39
N PRO A 120 -2.62 36.22 8.27
CA PRO A 120 -2.68 37.67 8.34
C PRO A 120 -2.24 38.30 7.02
N ALA A 121 -2.84 39.43 6.66
CA ALA A 121 -2.39 40.25 5.54
C ALA A 121 -1.02 40.90 5.84
N SER A 122 -0.33 41.37 4.82
CA SER A 122 1.01 41.97 4.95
C SER A 122 1.04 43.27 5.76
N ASP A 123 -0.09 43.98 5.81
CA ASP A 123 -0.31 45.21 6.58
C ASP A 123 -0.88 44.96 7.98
N PHE A 124 -1.05 43.70 8.37
CA PHE A 124 -1.56 43.34 9.69
C PHE A 124 -0.61 43.83 10.80
N VAL A 125 -1.17 44.58 11.75
CA VAL A 125 -0.42 45.10 12.90
C VAL A 125 -0.43 44.08 14.02
N PHE A 126 0.70 43.41 14.23
CA PHE A 126 0.86 42.43 15.31
C PHE A 126 0.88 43.12 16.70
N PRO A 127 0.12 42.61 17.69
CA PRO A 127 0.11 43.14 19.05
C PRO A 127 1.51 43.17 19.66
N LYS A 128 1.85 44.29 20.29
CA LYS A 128 3.10 44.44 21.05
C LYS A 128 2.88 43.92 22.47
N GLN A 129 3.83 43.16 22.96
CA GLN A 129 3.88 42.70 24.34
C GLN A 129 5.24 43.03 24.96
N LYS A 130 5.24 43.23 26.27
CA LYS A 130 6.45 43.59 27.01
C LYS A 130 7.27 42.33 27.30
N GLU A 131 8.50 42.28 26.79
CA GLU A 131 9.46 41.20 27.07
C GLU A 131 10.71 41.80 27.72
N GLY A 132 10.74 41.75 29.05
CA GLY A 132 11.74 42.47 29.84
C GLY A 132 11.53 43.99 29.72
N ALA A 133 12.57 44.70 29.28
CA ALA A 133 12.53 46.16 29.12
C ALA A 133 12.03 46.62 27.73
N VAL A 134 11.81 45.70 26.78
CA VAL A 134 11.53 46.05 25.38
C VAL A 134 10.16 45.49 24.96
N ASN A 135 9.39 46.30 24.24
CA ASN A 135 8.17 45.84 23.59
C ASN A 135 8.52 45.09 22.29
N ARG A 136 8.05 43.86 22.18
CA ARG A 136 8.26 42.98 21.02
C ARG A 136 6.91 42.53 20.46
N CYS A 137 6.88 42.24 19.18
CA CYS A 137 5.72 41.67 18.50
C CYS A 137 6.17 40.60 17.51
N PHE A 138 5.21 39.77 17.09
CA PHE A 138 5.39 38.85 15.99
C PHE A 138 5.70 39.63 14.70
N ARG A 139 6.50 39.08 13.79
CA ARG A 139 6.87 39.73 12.52
C ARG A 139 6.33 38.97 11.32
N TYR A 140 5.74 39.71 10.37
CA TYR A 140 5.22 39.14 9.12
C TYR A 140 6.27 38.34 8.34
N GLU A 141 7.51 38.84 8.30
CA GLU A 141 8.65 38.19 7.64
C GLU A 141 8.86 36.72 8.07
N TRP A 142 8.48 36.36 9.29
CA TRP A 142 8.62 34.98 9.78
C TRP A 142 7.66 34.02 9.06
N LEU A 143 6.46 34.48 8.69
CA LEU A 143 5.51 33.69 7.91
C LEU A 143 6.01 33.49 6.47
N GLN A 144 6.72 34.49 5.93
CA GLN A 144 7.29 34.40 4.59
C GLN A 144 8.48 33.44 4.55
N ARG A 145 9.31 33.43 5.60
CA ARG A 145 10.48 32.55 5.68
C ARG A 145 10.14 31.11 6.04
N HIS A 146 9.03 30.89 6.74
CA HIS A 146 8.64 29.58 7.24
C HIS A 146 7.21 29.24 6.80
N CYS A 147 7.08 28.52 5.69
CA CYS A 147 5.78 28.15 5.11
C CYS A 147 4.89 27.28 6.02
N TRP A 148 5.48 26.63 7.03
CA TRP A 148 4.80 25.83 8.04
C TRP A 148 4.32 26.62 9.25
N LEU A 149 4.71 27.90 9.38
CA LEU A 149 4.40 28.77 10.50
C LEU A 149 3.08 29.51 10.24
N VAL A 150 2.20 29.50 11.23
CA VAL A 150 0.95 30.29 11.22
C VAL A 150 0.84 31.11 12.47
N TYR A 151 0.19 32.27 12.38
CA TYR A 151 -0.06 33.14 13.52
C TYR A 151 -1.52 33.00 13.97
N SER A 152 -1.72 32.80 15.27
CA SER A 152 -3.03 32.85 15.92
C SER A 152 -3.24 34.22 16.53
N LYS A 153 -4.33 34.88 16.15
CA LYS A 153 -4.78 36.15 16.73
C LYS A 153 -5.33 35.94 18.13
N SER A 154 -6.09 34.86 18.36
CA SER A 154 -6.70 34.57 19.66
C SER A 154 -5.65 34.29 20.74
N LEU A 155 -4.52 33.69 20.38
CA LEU A 155 -3.43 33.35 21.31
C LEU A 155 -2.19 34.24 21.17
N ASN A 156 -2.19 35.22 20.27
CA ASN A 156 -1.08 36.14 20.00
C ASN A 156 0.29 35.42 19.86
N GLY A 157 0.33 34.39 19.02
CA GLY A 157 1.56 33.60 18.87
C GLY A 157 1.56 32.65 17.69
N GLY A 158 2.73 32.07 17.43
CA GLY A 158 2.98 31.23 16.26
C GLY A 158 2.81 29.73 16.53
N PHE A 159 2.33 28.98 15.55
CA PHE A 159 2.26 27.51 15.58
C PHE A 159 2.93 26.90 14.36
N CYS A 160 3.47 25.68 14.52
CA CYS A 160 3.87 24.85 13.38
C CYS A 160 2.76 23.87 13.03
N VAL A 161 2.00 24.15 11.96
CA VAL A 161 0.83 23.35 11.57
C VAL A 161 1.14 21.86 11.38
N PRO A 162 2.18 21.48 10.59
CA PRO A 162 2.50 20.07 10.40
C PRO A 162 2.80 19.37 11.73
N CYS A 163 3.63 19.97 12.58
CA CYS A 163 4.04 19.36 13.84
C CYS A 163 2.87 19.22 14.82
N VAL A 164 2.01 20.23 14.89
CA VAL A 164 0.82 20.17 15.75
C VAL A 164 -0.13 19.05 15.30
N MET A 165 -0.33 18.89 13.99
CA MET A 165 -1.29 17.91 13.45
C MET A 165 -0.76 16.49 13.34
N PHE A 166 0.54 16.30 13.07
CA PHE A 166 1.09 15.01 12.63
C PHE A 166 2.26 14.49 13.47
N ALA A 167 2.85 15.27 14.38
CA ALA A 167 4.02 14.79 15.12
C ALA A 167 3.69 13.59 16.03
N LYS A 168 4.32 12.44 15.76
CA LYS A 168 4.20 11.20 16.53
C LYS A 168 5.27 11.14 17.64
N GLY A 169 4.94 10.56 18.80
CA GLY A 169 5.90 9.86 19.67
C GLY A 169 7.11 10.58 20.30
N HIS A 170 7.35 11.88 20.13
CA HIS A 170 8.53 12.52 20.75
C HIS A 170 8.27 13.00 22.19
N ARG A 171 9.08 12.48 23.13
CA ARG A 171 9.05 12.82 24.56
C ARG A 171 9.32 14.31 24.86
N GLN A 172 9.92 15.04 23.92
CA GLN A 172 10.23 16.48 24.07
C GLN A 172 9.67 17.31 22.89
N LYS A 173 8.34 17.39 22.77
CA LYS A 173 7.71 18.42 21.94
C LYS A 173 7.92 19.79 22.59
N GLY A 174 8.50 20.73 21.86
CA GLY A 174 8.78 22.09 22.33
C GLY A 174 7.62 23.07 22.10
N THR A 175 7.91 24.35 22.36
CA THR A 175 7.13 25.52 21.90
C THR A 175 6.88 25.40 20.39
N LEU A 176 5.72 25.86 19.88
CA LEU A 176 5.16 25.68 18.52
C LEU A 176 4.30 24.43 18.32
N VAL A 177 4.45 23.40 19.17
CA VAL A 177 3.72 22.13 19.06
C VAL A 177 2.76 21.93 20.23
N LYS A 178 3.26 22.11 21.47
CA LYS A 178 2.42 22.03 22.68
C LYS A 178 1.57 23.30 22.90
N GLY A 179 1.90 24.37 22.20
CA GLY A 179 1.29 25.68 22.33
C GLY A 179 2.02 26.70 21.46
N PRO A 180 1.49 27.93 21.38
CA PRO A 180 2.04 28.93 20.49
C PRO A 180 3.37 29.47 21.02
N LEU A 181 4.27 29.84 20.10
CA LEU A 181 5.43 30.66 20.42
C LEU A 181 4.97 32.10 20.63
N THR A 182 5.01 32.54 21.89
CA THR A 182 4.64 33.89 22.31
C THR A 182 5.84 34.73 22.75
N LYS A 183 7.00 34.12 23.05
CA LYS A 183 8.22 34.86 23.42
C LYS A 183 9.07 35.15 22.19
N PHE A 184 9.12 36.41 21.78
CA PHE A 184 9.68 36.87 20.52
C PHE A 184 11.18 37.22 20.58
N LYS A 185 11.78 37.34 21.77
CA LYS A 185 13.21 37.65 21.92
C LYS A 185 14.15 36.68 21.18
N LYS A 186 13.83 35.38 21.16
CA LYS A 186 14.65 34.32 20.53
C LYS A 186 13.93 33.59 19.40
N ALA A 187 12.81 34.12 18.92
CA ALA A 187 11.92 33.45 17.97
C ALA A 187 12.65 32.92 16.73
N VAL A 188 13.52 33.72 16.12
CA VAL A 188 14.27 33.32 14.91
C VAL A 188 15.10 32.06 15.16
N GLY A 189 15.86 32.01 16.27
CA GLY A 189 16.64 30.83 16.62
C GLY A 189 15.78 29.62 16.95
N GLU A 190 14.61 29.82 17.59
CA GLU A 190 13.65 28.74 17.83
C GLU A 190 13.05 28.20 16.53
N PHE A 191 12.73 29.05 15.55
CA PHE A 191 12.23 28.63 14.24
C PHE A 191 13.29 27.86 13.45
N GLU A 192 14.54 28.32 13.46
CA GLU A 192 15.65 27.65 12.77
C GLU A 192 15.97 26.28 13.38
N ALA A 193 16.00 26.19 14.72
CA ALA A 193 16.20 24.93 15.42
C ALA A 193 15.03 23.96 15.20
N HIS A 194 13.80 24.46 15.26
CA HIS A 194 12.59 23.67 14.99
C HIS A 194 12.56 23.13 13.57
N GLY A 195 12.79 23.99 12.58
CA GLY A 195 12.76 23.64 11.16
C GLY A 195 13.80 22.58 10.75
N LYS A 196 14.88 22.43 11.52
CA LYS A 196 15.91 21.41 11.30
C LYS A 196 15.67 20.11 12.08
N SER A 197 14.70 20.08 12.98
CA SER A 197 14.44 18.91 13.83
C SER A 197 13.82 17.77 13.02
N GLN A 198 14.20 16.52 13.33
CA GLN A 198 13.72 15.35 12.59
C GLN A 198 12.19 15.22 12.64
N TYR A 199 11.60 15.40 13.82
CA TYR A 199 10.14 15.31 13.97
C TYR A 199 9.39 16.35 13.14
N HIS A 200 9.99 17.51 12.88
CA HIS A 200 9.41 18.51 11.99
C HIS A 200 9.43 18.04 10.54
N LEU A 201 10.57 17.53 10.08
CA LEU A 201 10.71 16.98 8.72
C LEU A 201 9.73 15.82 8.49
N ASP A 202 9.62 14.91 9.46
CA ASP A 202 8.68 13.79 9.41
C ASP A 202 7.23 14.29 9.37
N SER A 203 6.89 15.29 10.20
CA SER A 203 5.55 15.87 10.23
C SER A 203 5.19 16.60 8.93
N MET A 204 6.15 17.27 8.30
CA MET A 204 6.00 17.88 6.98
C MET A 204 5.67 16.84 5.92
N GLN A 205 6.37 15.70 5.94
CA GLN A 205 6.13 14.61 5.00
C GLN A 205 4.80 13.90 5.24
N ASP A 206 4.43 13.69 6.51
CA ASP A 206 3.13 13.15 6.90
C ASP A 206 1.98 14.06 6.42
N MET A 207 2.13 15.38 6.60
CA MET A 207 1.15 16.36 6.13
C MET A 207 1.03 16.39 4.60
N ALA A 208 2.15 16.33 3.87
CA ALA A 208 2.14 16.27 2.41
C ALA A 208 1.46 15.00 1.88
N SER A 209 1.73 13.85 2.53
CA SER A 209 1.09 12.57 2.22
C SER A 209 -0.41 12.62 2.50
N PHE A 210 -0.81 13.19 3.64
CA PHE A 210 -2.20 13.39 4.02
C PHE A 210 -2.96 14.22 2.99
N MET A 211 -2.41 15.37 2.56
CA MET A 211 -3.02 16.22 1.54
C MET A 211 -3.17 15.49 0.20
N SER A 212 -2.15 14.74 -0.21
CA SER A 212 -2.17 13.96 -1.46
C SER A 212 -3.22 12.85 -1.46
N ILE A 213 -3.42 12.19 -0.31
CA ILE A 213 -4.45 11.15 -0.15
C ILE A 213 -5.84 11.78 -0.12
N ALA A 214 -6.02 12.88 0.62
CA ALA A 214 -7.30 13.59 0.72
C ALA A 214 -7.75 14.15 -0.63
N GLU A 215 -6.82 14.60 -1.48
CA GLU A 215 -7.06 15.07 -2.85
C GLU A 215 -7.19 13.93 -3.88
N GLN A 216 -7.20 12.66 -3.44
CA GLN A 216 -7.24 11.46 -4.30
C GLN A 216 -6.08 11.35 -5.30
N LYS A 217 -5.00 12.14 -5.13
CA LYS A 217 -3.79 12.07 -5.96
C LYS A 217 -2.96 10.82 -5.65
N GLN A 218 -3.10 10.25 -4.45
CA GLN A 218 -2.50 8.96 -4.07
C GLN A 218 -3.48 8.05 -3.33
N LYS A 219 -3.41 6.74 -3.61
CA LYS A 219 -4.24 5.73 -2.94
C LYS A 219 -3.65 5.41 -1.55
N ASN A 220 -4.50 5.28 -0.53
CA ASN A 220 -4.09 4.90 0.83
C ASN A 220 -3.30 3.57 0.86
N VAL A 221 -2.30 3.44 1.73
CA VAL A 221 -1.46 2.24 1.88
C VAL A 221 -2.27 0.95 2.04
N ALA A 222 -3.37 0.97 2.80
CA ALA A 222 -4.26 -0.20 2.95
C ALA A 222 -4.92 -0.60 1.62
N VAL A 223 -5.27 0.39 0.80
CA VAL A 223 -5.83 0.20 -0.54
C VAL A 223 -4.74 -0.31 -1.50
N GLN A 224 -3.51 0.18 -1.38
CA GLN A 224 -2.38 -0.31 -2.17
C GLN A 224 -2.07 -1.79 -1.86
N LEU A 225 -2.02 -2.17 -0.59
CA LEU A 225 -1.82 -3.57 -0.17
C LEU A 225 -2.93 -4.48 -0.69
N ASN A 226 -4.19 -4.03 -0.62
CA ASN A 226 -5.32 -4.80 -1.14
C ASN A 226 -5.23 -4.97 -2.67
N ASN A 227 -4.82 -3.93 -3.40
CA ASN A 227 -4.61 -4.02 -4.85
C ASN A 227 -3.50 -5.00 -5.21
N VAL A 228 -2.36 -4.96 -4.52
CA VAL A 228 -1.25 -5.91 -4.76
C VAL A 228 -1.70 -7.34 -4.48
N ARG A 229 -2.46 -7.56 -3.39
CA ARG A 229 -3.02 -8.88 -3.09
C ARG A 229 -3.99 -9.36 -4.17
N SER A 230 -4.94 -8.52 -4.58
CA SER A 230 -5.90 -8.86 -5.64
C SER A 230 -5.21 -9.14 -6.97
N GLN A 231 -4.17 -8.37 -7.30
CA GLN A 231 -3.37 -8.59 -8.51
C GLN A 231 -2.64 -9.95 -8.46
N ARG A 232 -2.00 -10.29 -7.33
CA ARG A 232 -1.36 -11.61 -7.15
C ARG A 232 -2.37 -12.76 -7.26
N ILE A 233 -3.57 -12.60 -6.72
CA ILE A 233 -4.64 -13.60 -6.86
C ILE A 233 -5.05 -13.76 -8.32
N ALA A 234 -5.24 -12.66 -9.04
CA ALA A 234 -5.59 -12.68 -10.45
C ALA A 234 -4.50 -13.36 -11.30
N GLU A 235 -3.23 -13.02 -11.07
CA GLU A 235 -2.08 -13.64 -11.74
C GLU A 235 -1.95 -15.14 -11.42
N ASN A 236 -2.18 -15.56 -10.18
CA ASN A 236 -2.13 -16.98 -9.84
C ASN A 236 -3.31 -17.75 -10.46
N ARG A 237 -4.49 -17.14 -10.53
CA ARG A 237 -5.64 -17.72 -11.23
C ARG A 237 -5.37 -17.86 -12.73
N SER A 238 -4.74 -16.87 -13.37
CA SER A 238 -4.41 -16.97 -14.80
C SER A 238 -3.39 -18.08 -15.08
N LYS A 239 -2.40 -18.28 -14.20
CA LYS A 239 -1.44 -19.40 -14.29
C LYS A 239 -2.13 -20.76 -14.13
N LEU A 240 -2.99 -20.90 -13.11
CA LEU A 240 -3.73 -22.14 -12.85
C LEU A 240 -4.76 -22.48 -13.93
N ARG A 241 -5.25 -21.49 -14.68
CA ARG A 241 -6.29 -21.69 -15.69
C ARG A 241 -5.90 -22.74 -16.73
N GLY A 242 -4.71 -22.62 -17.32
CA GLY A 242 -4.26 -23.56 -18.34
C GLY A 242 -4.06 -24.99 -17.81
N ILE A 243 -3.66 -25.10 -16.55
CA ILE A 243 -3.47 -26.37 -15.86
C ILE A 243 -4.82 -27.04 -15.59
N LEU A 244 -5.79 -26.30 -15.04
CA LEU A 244 -7.15 -26.78 -14.80
C LEU A 244 -7.87 -27.15 -16.09
N ASP A 245 -7.74 -26.35 -17.15
CA ASP A 245 -8.35 -26.66 -18.45
C ASP A 245 -7.81 -28.00 -19.00
N THR A 246 -6.53 -28.31 -18.75
CA THR A 246 -5.93 -29.59 -19.11
C THR A 246 -6.50 -30.74 -18.28
N VAL A 247 -6.68 -30.55 -16.97
CA VAL A 247 -7.35 -31.55 -16.11
C VAL A 247 -8.78 -31.83 -16.58
N ILE A 248 -9.54 -30.77 -16.87
CA ILE A 248 -10.92 -30.88 -17.35
C ILE A 248 -10.97 -31.58 -18.71
N LEU A 249 -10.04 -31.27 -19.62
CA LEU A 249 -9.94 -31.94 -20.92
C LEU A 249 -9.75 -33.44 -20.75
N CYS A 250 -8.78 -33.86 -19.94
CA CYS A 250 -8.52 -35.26 -19.69
C CYS A 250 -9.74 -35.98 -19.10
N GLY A 251 -10.38 -35.37 -18.09
CA GLY A 251 -11.59 -35.93 -17.48
C GLY A 251 -12.76 -36.06 -18.46
N LYS A 252 -13.01 -35.04 -19.30
CA LYS A 252 -14.11 -35.05 -20.29
C LYS A 252 -13.90 -36.05 -21.42
N GLN A 253 -12.65 -36.26 -21.84
CA GLN A 253 -12.30 -37.15 -22.94
C GLN A 253 -11.93 -38.57 -22.48
N ASN A 254 -12.03 -38.84 -21.18
CA ASN A 254 -11.59 -40.11 -20.58
C ASN A 254 -10.13 -40.46 -20.93
N ILE A 255 -9.27 -39.44 -20.96
CA ILE A 255 -7.84 -39.59 -21.21
C ILE A 255 -7.14 -39.87 -19.89
N ALA A 256 -6.37 -40.96 -19.82
CA ALA A 256 -5.56 -41.29 -18.66
C ALA A 256 -4.56 -40.17 -18.37
N PHE A 257 -4.47 -39.72 -17.11
CA PHE A 257 -3.63 -38.57 -16.75
C PHE A 257 -2.14 -38.91 -16.70
N ARG A 258 -1.81 -40.11 -16.20
CA ARG A 258 -0.45 -40.52 -15.83
C ARG A 258 0.20 -41.44 -16.85
N GLY A 259 1.53 -41.41 -16.87
CA GLY A 259 2.39 -42.38 -17.54
C GLY A 259 3.33 -43.08 -16.54
N ASN A 260 4.14 -44.01 -17.04
CA ASN A 260 4.90 -44.95 -16.20
C ASN A 260 6.16 -44.33 -15.56
N LEU A 261 6.45 -43.04 -15.78
CA LEU A 261 7.66 -42.36 -15.29
C LEU A 261 7.39 -41.31 -14.18
N GLU A 262 6.13 -41.03 -13.82
CA GLU A 262 5.85 -40.00 -12.79
C GLU A 262 6.44 -40.34 -11.40
N ASP A 263 6.78 -41.60 -11.16
CA ASP A 263 7.42 -42.05 -9.92
C ASP A 263 8.95 -41.92 -9.90
N LYS A 264 9.61 -41.64 -11.04
CA LYS A 264 11.08 -41.49 -11.11
C LYS A 264 11.57 -40.03 -11.02
N HIS A 265 10.66 -39.06 -10.97
CA HIS A 265 10.98 -37.64 -10.75
C HIS A 265 10.42 -37.09 -9.43
N GLY A 266 9.85 -37.97 -8.60
CA GLY A 266 9.70 -37.73 -7.16
C GLY A 266 11.08 -37.84 -6.52
N ASN A 267 11.84 -36.74 -6.58
CA ASN A 267 13.07 -36.59 -5.84
C ASN A 267 12.70 -36.30 -4.38
N ASP A 268 12.22 -37.35 -3.74
CA ASP A 268 11.86 -37.43 -2.33
C ASP A 268 12.30 -38.81 -1.80
N ASP A 269 13.55 -39.18 -2.06
CA ASP A 269 14.38 -39.95 -1.13
C ASP A 269 15.86 -39.94 -1.55
N ASP A 270 16.74 -39.97 -0.56
CA ASP A 270 18.20 -39.88 -0.63
C ASP A 270 18.85 -40.72 -1.75
N THR A 271 19.29 -40.09 -2.84
CA THR A 271 20.30 -40.73 -3.71
C THR A 271 21.44 -39.77 -4.02
N ASP A 272 22.62 -40.21 -3.58
CA ASP A 272 23.93 -39.58 -3.68
C ASP A 272 24.27 -39.21 -5.13
N GLY A 273 25.04 -38.13 -5.28
CA GLY A 273 25.38 -37.52 -6.55
C GLY A 273 26.15 -38.47 -7.46
N SER A 274 25.57 -38.76 -8.62
CA SER A 274 26.30 -39.25 -9.78
C SER A 274 25.90 -38.42 -11.00
N GLU A 275 26.80 -37.53 -11.40
CA GLU A 275 26.78 -36.75 -12.64
C GLU A 275 27.11 -37.68 -13.82
N ASP A 276 26.12 -38.44 -14.30
CA ASP A 276 26.35 -39.41 -15.36
C ASP A 276 25.22 -39.39 -16.38
N ASN A 277 25.55 -38.79 -17.53
CA ASN A 277 25.04 -39.10 -18.86
C ASN A 277 23.54 -38.89 -19.17
N GLU A 278 23.36 -38.06 -20.19
CA GLU A 278 22.35 -38.11 -21.24
C GLU A 278 21.86 -39.56 -21.51
N THR A 279 20.88 -40.00 -20.73
CA THR A 279 20.08 -41.17 -21.05
C THR A 279 18.70 -40.63 -21.38
N GLU A 280 18.38 -40.67 -22.66
CA GLU A 280 17.00 -40.51 -23.15
C GLU A 280 16.10 -41.36 -22.25
N THR A 281 15.32 -40.70 -21.40
CA THR A 281 14.42 -41.40 -20.48
C THR A 281 13.25 -41.88 -21.32
N ASP A 282 13.39 -43.10 -21.83
CA ASP A 282 12.47 -43.87 -22.68
C ASP A 282 11.14 -44.24 -21.96
N GLY A 283 10.58 -43.31 -21.18
CA GLY A 283 9.36 -43.53 -20.41
C GLY A 283 8.30 -42.46 -20.66
N ASN A 284 7.04 -42.88 -20.63
CA ASN A 284 5.89 -42.03 -20.86
C ASN A 284 5.71 -41.04 -19.68
N PRO A 285 5.87 -39.71 -19.89
CA PRO A 285 5.71 -38.71 -18.84
C PRO A 285 4.24 -38.47 -18.42
N GLY A 286 3.29 -39.11 -19.10
CA GLY A 286 1.86 -38.99 -18.84
C GLY A 286 1.20 -37.90 -19.68
N ASN A 287 -0.05 -38.14 -20.07
CA ASN A 287 -0.78 -37.22 -20.97
C ASN A 287 -0.94 -35.82 -20.36
N PHE A 288 -1.03 -35.71 -19.03
CA PHE A 288 -1.11 -34.41 -18.38
C PHE A 288 0.13 -33.54 -18.66
N GLN A 289 1.35 -34.10 -18.53
CA GLN A 289 2.58 -33.35 -18.79
C GLN A 289 2.68 -32.96 -20.26
N VAL A 290 2.45 -33.93 -21.15
CA VAL A 290 2.53 -33.72 -22.61
C VAL A 290 1.53 -32.66 -23.07
N LEU A 291 0.32 -32.64 -22.51
CA LEU A 291 -0.69 -31.65 -22.87
C LEU A 291 -0.34 -30.24 -22.38
N LEU A 292 0.33 -30.11 -21.23
CA LEU A 292 0.83 -28.79 -20.78
C LEU A 292 1.93 -28.27 -21.70
N ASP A 293 2.86 -29.14 -22.11
CA ASP A 293 3.93 -28.79 -23.04
C ASP A 293 3.38 -28.47 -24.44
N PHE A 294 2.35 -29.19 -24.88
CA PHE A 294 1.60 -28.89 -26.10
C PHE A 294 0.95 -27.50 -26.04
N ARG A 295 0.33 -27.12 -24.93
CA ARG A 295 -0.27 -25.79 -24.76
C ARG A 295 0.76 -24.66 -24.86
N ILE A 296 1.93 -24.85 -24.27
CA ILE A 296 3.05 -23.90 -24.37
C ILE A 296 3.49 -23.76 -25.82
N SER A 297 3.68 -24.89 -26.50
CA SER A 297 4.06 -24.94 -27.92
C SER A 297 2.99 -24.30 -28.83
N ALA A 298 1.72 -24.39 -28.45
CA ALA A 298 0.58 -23.76 -29.12
C ALA A 298 0.40 -22.26 -28.78
N GLY A 299 1.26 -21.68 -27.93
CA GLY A 299 1.30 -20.23 -27.68
C GLY A 299 0.80 -19.76 -26.31
N ASP A 300 0.62 -20.65 -25.32
CA ASP A 300 0.25 -20.25 -23.94
C ASP A 300 1.42 -19.56 -23.21
N LYS A 301 1.61 -18.26 -23.50
CA LYS A 301 2.71 -17.44 -22.95
C LYS A 301 2.64 -17.24 -21.44
N ILE A 302 1.45 -17.34 -20.85
CA ILE A 302 1.27 -17.23 -19.40
C ILE A 302 1.84 -18.47 -18.73
N LEU A 303 1.50 -19.64 -19.25
CA LEU A 303 1.98 -20.92 -18.74
C LEU A 303 3.48 -21.11 -19.01
N GLU A 304 3.96 -20.70 -20.18
CA GLU A 304 5.38 -20.70 -20.54
C GLU A 304 6.21 -19.88 -19.54
N LYS A 305 5.84 -18.61 -19.33
CA LYS A 305 6.52 -17.74 -18.37
C LYS A 305 6.44 -18.30 -16.95
N HIS A 306 5.31 -18.90 -16.58
CA HIS A 306 5.13 -19.48 -15.27
C HIS A 306 6.14 -20.60 -15.01
N PHE A 307 6.27 -21.58 -15.92
CA PHE A 307 7.19 -22.71 -15.73
C PHE A 307 8.67 -22.31 -15.81
N GLN A 308 9.00 -21.23 -16.53
CA GLN A 308 10.37 -20.68 -16.57
C GLN A 308 10.77 -19.96 -15.27
N THR A 309 9.81 -19.41 -14.52
CA THR A 309 10.08 -18.50 -13.39
C THR A 309 9.56 -18.99 -12.04
N CYS A 310 8.76 -20.05 -12.01
CA CYS A 310 8.17 -20.52 -10.77
C CYS A 310 9.21 -21.17 -9.84
N PRO A 311 9.07 -21.00 -8.51
CA PRO A 311 9.80 -21.84 -7.58
C PRO A 311 9.32 -23.29 -7.69
N ARG A 312 10.19 -24.24 -7.33
CA ARG A 312 9.96 -25.69 -7.50
C ARG A 312 8.63 -26.18 -6.89
N ASN A 313 8.22 -25.58 -5.77
CA ASN A 313 6.98 -25.91 -5.05
C ASN A 313 5.70 -25.28 -5.65
N ALA A 314 5.81 -24.45 -6.69
CA ALA A 314 4.68 -23.75 -7.31
C ALA A 314 4.55 -24.03 -8.81
N SER A 315 5.17 -25.10 -9.32
CA SER A 315 4.99 -25.52 -10.72
C SER A 315 3.61 -26.11 -10.99
N TYR A 316 2.96 -26.64 -9.95
CA TYR A 316 1.67 -27.35 -10.00
C TYR A 316 1.65 -28.55 -10.96
N ARG A 317 2.82 -29.10 -11.29
CA ARG A 317 2.98 -30.25 -12.21
C ARG A 317 3.10 -31.60 -11.50
N SER A 318 3.22 -31.65 -10.18
CA SER A 318 3.47 -32.92 -9.46
C SER A 318 2.22 -33.80 -9.41
N LYS A 319 2.43 -35.12 -9.27
CA LYS A 319 1.36 -36.11 -9.06
C LYS A 319 0.42 -35.74 -7.90
N THR A 320 0.98 -35.16 -6.84
CA THR A 320 0.23 -34.72 -5.65
C THR A 320 -0.71 -33.57 -5.99
N ILE A 321 -0.20 -32.54 -6.68
CA ILE A 321 -1.03 -31.41 -7.09
C ILE A 321 -2.07 -31.85 -8.12
N GLN A 322 -1.69 -32.69 -9.08
CA GLN A 322 -2.63 -33.26 -10.06
C GLN A 322 -3.80 -33.95 -9.37
N ASN A 323 -3.54 -34.80 -8.36
CA ASN A 323 -4.59 -35.46 -7.58
C ASN A 323 -5.49 -34.46 -6.85
N GLN A 324 -4.91 -33.43 -6.23
CA GLN A 324 -5.68 -32.38 -5.56
C GLN A 324 -6.58 -31.63 -6.55
N LEU A 325 -6.08 -31.31 -7.75
CA LEU A 325 -6.89 -30.65 -8.78
C LEU A 325 -8.03 -31.55 -9.27
N ILE A 326 -7.78 -32.85 -9.43
CA ILE A 326 -8.81 -33.84 -9.79
C ILE A 326 -9.87 -33.92 -8.71
N GLU A 327 -9.48 -34.00 -7.44
CA GLU A 327 -10.39 -34.05 -6.30
C GLU A 327 -11.25 -32.77 -6.21
N LEU A 328 -10.65 -31.59 -6.34
CA LEU A 328 -11.37 -30.32 -6.37
C LEU A 328 -12.37 -30.22 -7.53
N CYS A 329 -11.99 -30.67 -8.72
CA CYS A 329 -12.91 -30.75 -9.85
C CYS A 329 -14.05 -31.75 -9.57
N GLY A 330 -13.74 -32.91 -8.98
CA GLY A 330 -14.70 -33.93 -8.59
C GLY A 330 -15.71 -33.43 -7.57
N ASP A 331 -15.25 -32.73 -6.54
CA ASP A 331 -16.10 -32.16 -5.50
C ASP A 331 -17.02 -31.05 -6.03
N PHE A 332 -16.49 -30.19 -6.90
CA PHE A 332 -17.28 -29.15 -7.56
C PHE A 332 -18.39 -29.76 -8.42
N LEU A 333 -18.06 -30.76 -9.26
CA LEU A 333 -19.04 -31.44 -10.10
C LEU A 333 -20.07 -32.19 -9.26
N ARG A 334 -19.63 -32.89 -8.21
CA ARG A 334 -20.52 -33.60 -7.28
C ARG A 334 -21.50 -32.64 -6.61
N GLY A 335 -21.02 -31.47 -6.18
CA GLY A 335 -21.85 -30.41 -5.60
C GLY A 335 -22.97 -29.99 -6.53
N ASN A 336 -22.65 -29.70 -7.79
CA ASN A 336 -23.64 -29.31 -8.80
C ASN A 336 -24.66 -30.42 -9.06
N ILE A 337 -24.21 -31.68 -9.22
CA ILE A 337 -25.10 -32.82 -9.44
C ILE A 337 -26.05 -33.00 -8.24
N ILE A 338 -25.54 -32.88 -7.01
CA ILE A 338 -26.37 -32.99 -5.81
C ILE A 338 -27.43 -31.87 -5.77
N GLU A 339 -27.07 -30.65 -6.14
CA GLU A 339 -28.01 -29.53 -6.21
C GLU A 339 -29.09 -29.77 -7.28
N GLU A 340 -28.70 -30.22 -8.47
CA GLU A 340 -29.64 -30.57 -9.55
C GLU A 340 -30.61 -31.68 -9.10
N VAL A 341 -30.10 -32.73 -8.47
CA VAL A 341 -30.92 -33.85 -7.96
C VAL A 341 -31.89 -33.38 -6.87
N LYS A 342 -31.45 -32.53 -5.93
CA LYS A 342 -32.31 -31.97 -4.88
C LYS A 342 -33.43 -31.11 -5.45
N ASN A 343 -33.16 -30.40 -6.54
CA ASN A 343 -34.13 -29.53 -7.22
C ASN A 343 -35.07 -30.31 -8.16
N ALA A 344 -34.71 -31.54 -8.55
CA ALA A 344 -35.52 -32.37 -9.43
C ALA A 344 -36.70 -32.99 -8.68
N LYS A 345 -37.89 -32.95 -9.29
CA LYS A 345 -39.10 -33.61 -8.76
C LYS A 345 -38.98 -35.14 -8.77
N PHE A 346 -38.31 -35.68 -9.79
CA PHE A 346 -38.07 -37.10 -9.99
C PHE A 346 -36.67 -37.28 -10.59
N PHE A 347 -35.97 -38.33 -10.18
CA PHE A 347 -34.71 -38.76 -10.78
C PHE A 347 -34.67 -40.29 -10.85
N SER A 348 -33.86 -40.83 -11.76
CA SER A 348 -33.65 -42.27 -11.92
C SER A 348 -32.17 -42.59 -11.85
N VAL A 349 -31.81 -43.66 -11.15
CA VAL A 349 -30.43 -44.16 -11.09
C VAL A 349 -30.34 -45.41 -11.96
N LEU A 350 -29.51 -45.37 -12.99
CA LEU A 350 -29.17 -46.54 -13.78
C LEU A 350 -27.90 -47.17 -13.18
N ILE A 351 -28.02 -48.42 -12.74
CA ILE A 351 -26.89 -49.21 -12.24
C ILE A 351 -26.50 -50.15 -13.38
N SER A 352 -25.32 -49.92 -13.96
CA SER A 352 -24.77 -50.69 -15.09
C SER A 352 -23.73 -51.71 -14.65
#